data_AF-A0A162V056-F1
#
_entry.id   AF-A0A162V056-F1
#
_cell.length_a   1.000
_cell.length_b   1.000
_cell.length_c   1.000
_cell.angle_alpha   90.00
_cell.angle_beta   90.00
_cell.angle_gamma   90.00
#
_symmetry.space_group_name_H-M   'P 1'
#
loop_
_entity.id
_entity.type
_entity.pdbx_description
1 polymer ?
#
loop_
_entity_poly.entity_id
_entity_poly.type
_entity_poly.pdbx_seq_one_letter_code
_entity_poly.pdbx_strand_id
1 'polypeptide(L)'
;MSVGKLSSEAAPAVLEEGNWPAGDTLLSSDWEASLRASQETNDRWADESSVQEGSFIDSTSTLNQPITQVVLDKDTSHHKGFHNAEVSHDIRDLEVVGQLPDWLTGEHYTIGPGTVDVKFSRKAEVDGQLQSVTAFFRFNHWFDSLPLVNRFDFNAKRNTISHRQRLTSYRMEEKIRDHHGFTPRHPATFFKTDSHQTVLSKFLTPSRAVKPDGEPCGVHIVTEIPGLRGRLYCRNYANHLQELDPTDLKPIKLQTFEEINPAFKGPIACPEGRVDSTTGEYINVTMDVGYQSTQYTFMSLSEEYPQGRVIATLNAPTAFVNTFCLTPNYIILPLFPVIANSSKLNWNASILDSHQFDKSQPTRFYVISRARQQVVATYQARACFAQVNAFEVGDSINLDMIVYQDDTILRQLTRPQLRQLGTMFPERLASSQVCRFTLGNLTAAGSQYLIYGQPVASLSSRLSSLLLKSTKSSWEWMPVAHEEARVPPSLELPSIHPLRSGSSYSFMYGVGFSANSALLDGTIWDSIIKTNMETRSIVGTWYQAGCYPSQPVFVPRPDAIGEDDGVLISIVLDSARASSFVLVLDAISLQPLARADLGLVVPLSFGCGATRLVRHY
;
A
#
# COMPACT_ATOMS: atom_id res chain seq x y z
N MET A 1 -6.19 64.02 36.75
CA MET A 1 -6.69 62.64 36.92
C MET A 1 -7.12 62.10 35.57
N SER A 2 -6.68 60.87 35.25
CA SER A 2 -7.15 59.94 34.19
C SER A 2 -7.09 60.42 32.73
N VAL A 3 -6.14 59.99 31.89
CA VAL A 3 -5.98 58.67 31.20
C VAL A 3 -7.19 58.29 30.34
N GLY A 4 -7.00 58.30 29.01
CA GLY A 4 -7.90 57.75 28.00
C GLY A 4 -7.10 57.01 26.92
N LYS A 5 -7.44 55.73 26.72
CA LYS A 5 -6.76 54.72 25.90
C LYS A 5 -6.96 54.95 24.39
N LEU A 6 -5.94 54.62 23.61
CA LEU A 6 -5.98 54.40 22.16
C LEU A 6 -6.47 52.96 21.87
N SER A 7 -7.42 52.82 20.95
CA SER A 7 -7.76 51.55 20.28
C SER A 7 -7.78 51.78 18.77
N SER A 8 -6.87 51.12 18.06
CA SER A 8 -6.82 51.04 16.60
C SER A 8 -7.50 49.73 16.16
N GLU A 9 -8.64 49.84 15.48
CA GLU A 9 -9.19 48.76 14.66
C GLU A 9 -8.89 49.08 13.19
N ALA A 10 -8.09 48.24 12.56
CA ALA A 10 -8.00 48.14 11.11
C ALA A 10 -8.20 46.67 10.74
N ALA A 11 -9.32 46.39 10.07
CA ALA A 11 -9.69 45.06 9.61
C ALA A 11 -8.70 44.56 8.54
N PRO A 12 -8.33 43.26 8.54
CA PRO A 12 -7.52 42.69 7.48
C PRO A 12 -8.38 42.42 6.23
N ALA A 13 -7.84 42.82 5.07
CA ALA A 13 -8.42 42.56 3.76
C ALA A 13 -8.44 41.05 3.47
N VAL A 14 -9.61 40.56 3.07
CA VAL A 14 -9.84 39.20 2.54
C VAL A 14 -9.19 39.11 1.16
N LEU A 15 -8.22 38.22 1.00
CA LEU A 15 -7.65 37.84 -0.29
C LEU A 15 -8.58 36.81 -0.94
N GLU A 16 -9.00 37.08 -2.18
CA GLU A 16 -9.88 36.21 -2.98
C GLU A 16 -9.24 34.82 -3.20
N GLU A 17 -10.03 33.78 -2.93
CA GLU A 17 -9.70 32.38 -3.17
C GLU A 17 -9.51 32.12 -4.67
N GLY A 18 -8.40 31.44 -5.02
CA GLY A 18 -8.21 30.89 -6.35
C GLY A 18 -9.31 29.86 -6.64
N ASN A 19 -10.20 30.20 -7.55
CA ASN A 19 -11.37 29.42 -7.91
C ASN A 19 -10.95 28.14 -8.66
N TRP A 20 -10.84 27.01 -7.95
CA TRP A 20 -10.76 25.69 -8.55
C TRP A 20 -12.19 25.27 -8.94
N PRO A 21 -12.45 24.80 -10.17
CA PRO A 21 -13.80 24.35 -10.54
C PRO A 21 -14.19 23.17 -9.65
N ALA A 22 -15.26 23.34 -8.88
CA ALA A 22 -15.93 22.24 -8.18
C ALA A 22 -16.43 21.27 -9.25
N GLY A 23 -15.90 20.05 -9.26
CA GLY A 23 -16.42 18.96 -10.08
C GLY A 23 -17.77 18.52 -9.51
N ASP A 24 -18.86 19.10 -10.00
CA ASP A 24 -20.21 18.67 -9.65
C ASP A 24 -20.47 17.23 -10.12
N THR A 25 -21.00 16.45 -9.18
CA THR A 25 -21.52 15.10 -9.31
C THR A 25 -22.64 15.00 -10.35
N LEU A 26 -22.32 14.61 -11.58
CA LEU A 26 -23.31 14.22 -12.61
C LEU A 26 -23.19 12.76 -13.05
N LEU A 27 -22.31 11.97 -12.43
CA LEU A 27 -22.08 10.58 -12.82
C LEU A 27 -22.87 9.55 -12.00
N SER A 28 -23.82 9.99 -11.14
CA SER A 28 -24.45 9.13 -10.13
C SER A 28 -25.63 8.25 -10.61
N SER A 29 -26.05 8.30 -11.87
CA SER A 29 -27.10 7.40 -12.39
C SER A 29 -26.53 6.29 -13.29
N ASP A 30 -25.53 6.64 -14.09
CA ASP A 30 -24.99 5.75 -15.13
C ASP A 30 -24.04 4.69 -14.54
N TRP A 31 -23.44 4.98 -13.37
CA TRP A 31 -22.64 4.01 -12.61
C TRP A 31 -23.48 2.90 -11.97
N GLU A 32 -24.65 3.22 -11.38
CA GLU A 32 -25.52 2.22 -10.74
C GLU A 32 -26.02 1.21 -11.77
N ALA A 33 -26.37 1.68 -12.96
CA ALA A 33 -26.84 0.84 -14.05
C ALA A 33 -25.75 -0.12 -14.55
N SER A 34 -24.50 0.36 -14.68
CA SER A 34 -23.37 -0.45 -15.15
C SER A 34 -22.95 -1.53 -14.14
N LEU A 35 -23.03 -1.23 -12.84
CA LEU A 35 -22.77 -2.21 -11.79
C LEU A 35 -23.85 -3.29 -11.71
N ARG A 36 -25.14 -2.93 -11.81
CA ARG A 36 -26.25 -3.90 -11.77
C ARG A 36 -26.18 -4.90 -12.93
N ALA A 37 -25.84 -4.43 -14.13
CA ALA A 37 -25.68 -5.29 -15.32
C ALA A 37 -24.55 -6.34 -15.17
N SER A 38 -23.48 -6.00 -14.43
CA SER A 38 -22.38 -6.92 -14.14
C SER A 38 -22.71 -7.90 -13.00
N GLN A 39 -23.69 -7.59 -12.15
CA GLN A 39 -24.10 -8.42 -11.02
C GLN A 39 -25.01 -9.59 -11.44
N GLU A 40 -25.92 -9.37 -12.39
CA GLU A 40 -26.83 -10.40 -12.91
C GLU A 40 -26.10 -11.59 -13.57
N THR A 41 -24.87 -11.40 -14.02
CA THR A 41 -24.03 -12.47 -14.60
C THR A 41 -23.33 -13.32 -13.52
N ASN A 42 -23.02 -12.74 -12.34
CA ASN A 42 -22.36 -13.44 -11.24
C ASN A 42 -23.35 -14.22 -10.34
N ASP A 43 -24.58 -13.73 -10.16
CA ASP A 43 -25.59 -14.40 -9.30
C ASP A 43 -25.98 -15.79 -9.82
N ARG A 44 -25.84 -16.05 -11.13
CA ARG A 44 -26.10 -17.37 -11.74
C ARG A 44 -25.18 -18.49 -11.21
N TRP A 45 -24.01 -18.17 -10.67
CA TRP A 45 -23.08 -19.16 -10.09
C TRP A 45 -23.23 -19.34 -8.59
N ALA A 46 -23.75 -18.34 -7.86
CA ALA A 46 -24.08 -18.50 -6.45
C ALA A 46 -25.17 -19.57 -6.27
N ASP A 47 -26.16 -19.59 -7.17
CA ASP A 47 -27.23 -20.59 -7.17
C ASP A 47 -26.77 -21.98 -7.67
N GLU A 48 -25.84 -22.08 -8.62
CA GLU A 48 -25.32 -23.38 -9.11
C GLU A 48 -24.35 -24.06 -8.12
N SER A 49 -23.83 -23.33 -7.12
CA SER A 49 -23.11 -23.88 -5.97
C SER A 49 -24.02 -24.31 -4.81
N SER A 50 -25.33 -24.07 -4.93
CA SER A 50 -26.35 -24.59 -4.01
C SER A 50 -26.96 -25.88 -4.57
N VAL A 51 -26.97 -26.91 -3.74
CA VAL A 51 -27.35 -28.30 -4.05
C VAL A 51 -28.66 -28.36 -4.85
N GLN A 52 -28.61 -28.84 -6.11
CA GLN A 52 -29.79 -29.28 -6.84
C GLN A 52 -30.37 -30.55 -6.17
N GLU A 53 -31.45 -30.39 -5.40
CA GLU A 53 -32.29 -31.52 -4.97
C GLU A 53 -33.07 -32.08 -6.19
N GLY A 54 -32.48 -33.04 -6.88
CA GLY A 54 -33.14 -33.87 -7.88
C GLY A 54 -33.60 -35.21 -7.29
N SER A 55 -34.91 -35.44 -7.28
CA SER A 55 -35.55 -36.68 -6.82
C SER A 55 -35.08 -37.91 -7.62
N PHE A 56 -34.38 -38.84 -6.97
CA PHE A 56 -34.18 -40.21 -7.46
C PHE A 56 -34.50 -41.24 -6.37
N ILE A 57 -35.29 -42.23 -6.75
CA ILE A 57 -35.76 -43.34 -5.93
C ILE A 57 -34.65 -44.41 -5.83
N ASP A 58 -34.23 -44.66 -4.58
CA ASP A 58 -33.82 -45.90 -3.91
C ASP A 58 -32.98 -46.97 -4.66
N SER A 59 -31.75 -47.20 -4.19
CA SER A 59 -31.29 -48.52 -3.70
C SER A 59 -29.84 -48.50 -3.13
N THR A 60 -29.76 -48.59 -1.80
CA THR A 60 -28.75 -49.29 -0.97
C THR A 60 -27.23 -49.15 -1.26
N SER A 61 -26.52 -48.33 -0.46
CA SER A 61 -25.60 -48.78 0.62
C SER A 61 -24.84 -47.57 1.21
N THR A 62 -25.29 -47.07 2.35
CA THR A 62 -24.72 -45.90 3.06
C THR A 62 -23.52 -46.29 3.92
N LEU A 63 -22.32 -45.84 3.54
CA LEU A 63 -21.27 -45.49 4.49
C LEU A 63 -21.56 -44.06 4.99
N ASN A 64 -22.21 -43.95 6.15
CA ASN A 64 -22.46 -42.67 6.81
C ASN A 64 -21.12 -42.04 7.25
N GLN A 65 -20.60 -41.09 6.47
CA GLN A 65 -19.81 -40.01 7.05
C GLN A 65 -20.76 -38.85 7.38
N PRO A 66 -20.70 -38.25 8.58
CA PRO A 66 -21.53 -37.10 8.88
C PRO A 66 -21.10 -35.94 7.97
N ILE A 67 -22.01 -35.47 7.12
CA ILE A 67 -21.87 -34.17 6.46
C ILE A 67 -21.90 -33.13 7.58
N THR A 68 -20.75 -32.62 7.97
CA THR A 68 -20.66 -31.50 8.90
C THR A 68 -21.30 -30.30 8.21
N GLN A 69 -22.56 -29.99 8.51
CA GLN A 69 -23.18 -28.75 8.07
C GLN A 69 -22.32 -27.59 8.58
N VAL A 70 -21.72 -26.84 7.66
CA VAL A 70 -20.98 -25.62 8.00
C VAL A 70 -22.01 -24.61 8.50
N VAL A 71 -22.00 -24.35 9.81
CA VAL A 71 -22.86 -23.33 10.41
C VAL A 71 -22.29 -21.98 10.03
N LEU A 72 -23.01 -21.25 9.18
CA LEU A 72 -22.65 -19.90 8.77
C LEU A 72 -22.95 -18.91 9.91
N ASP A 73 -22.01 -18.01 10.16
CA ASP A 73 -22.19 -16.90 11.08
C ASP A 73 -23.10 -15.84 10.44
N LYS A 74 -23.97 -15.27 11.27
CA LYS A 74 -24.87 -14.18 10.86
C LYS A 74 -24.13 -12.86 10.74
N ASP A 75 -23.05 -12.67 11.50
CA ASP A 75 -22.21 -11.48 11.35
C ASP A 75 -21.25 -11.68 10.18
N THR A 76 -21.58 -11.06 9.05
CA THR A 76 -20.76 -11.14 7.83
C THR A 76 -19.86 -9.94 7.63
N SER A 77 -19.53 -9.19 8.69
CA SER A 77 -18.74 -7.97 8.57
C SER A 77 -17.23 -8.22 8.51
N HIS A 78 -16.51 -7.24 7.96
CA HIS A 78 -15.06 -7.26 7.77
C HIS A 78 -14.25 -7.34 9.07
N HIS A 79 -14.83 -7.00 10.23
CA HIS A 79 -14.09 -6.89 11.49
C HIS A 79 -13.33 -8.19 11.84
N LYS A 80 -13.84 -9.36 11.43
CA LYS A 80 -13.21 -10.68 11.59
C LYS A 80 -11.80 -10.75 10.98
N GLY A 81 -11.55 -9.99 9.92
CA GLY A 81 -10.25 -9.88 9.26
C GLY A 81 -9.22 -9.04 10.01
N PHE A 82 -9.59 -8.43 11.15
CA PHE A 82 -8.71 -7.51 11.88
C PHE A 82 -8.21 -8.08 13.21
N HIS A 83 -8.34 -9.38 13.46
CA HIS A 83 -7.88 -10.05 14.67
C HIS A 83 -6.52 -10.75 14.48
N ASN A 84 -5.91 -11.24 15.57
CA ASN A 84 -4.67 -12.03 15.47
C ASN A 84 -4.92 -13.24 14.57
N ALA A 85 -4.00 -13.51 13.66
CA ALA A 85 -4.03 -14.70 12.82
C ALA A 85 -3.91 -15.97 13.66
N GLU A 86 -4.57 -17.05 13.20
CA GLU A 86 -4.28 -18.39 13.66
C GLU A 86 -3.00 -18.88 12.97
N VAL A 87 -1.89 -18.94 13.71
CA VAL A 87 -0.59 -19.34 13.17
C VAL A 87 -0.39 -20.84 13.32
N SER A 88 -0.26 -21.54 12.20
CA SER A 88 0.19 -22.93 12.13
C SER A 88 1.49 -23.03 11.34
N HIS A 89 2.37 -23.95 11.75
CA HIS A 89 3.62 -24.26 11.05
C HIS A 89 3.49 -25.44 10.09
N ASP A 90 2.31 -26.05 10.01
CA ASP A 90 2.05 -27.17 9.11
C ASP A 90 1.87 -26.68 7.68
N ILE A 91 2.35 -27.47 6.73
CA ILE A 91 2.03 -27.28 5.32
C ILE A 91 0.69 -27.95 5.08
N ARG A 92 -0.28 -27.19 4.56
CA ARG A 92 -1.63 -27.68 4.26
C ARG A 92 -1.79 -27.83 2.76
N ASP A 93 -2.12 -29.03 2.30
CA ASP A 93 -2.60 -29.21 0.93
C ASP A 93 -4.08 -28.81 0.89
N LEU A 94 -4.41 -27.93 -0.03
CA LEU A 94 -5.76 -27.38 -0.19
C LEU A 94 -6.46 -28.08 -1.34
N GLU A 95 -7.72 -28.43 -1.13
CA GLU A 95 -8.59 -28.91 -2.19
C GLU A 95 -8.96 -27.76 -3.12
N VAL A 96 -8.73 -27.97 -4.42
CA VAL A 96 -9.06 -26.98 -5.46
C VAL A 96 -10.40 -27.33 -6.08
N VAL A 97 -11.35 -26.40 -5.99
CA VAL A 97 -12.60 -26.41 -6.73
C VAL A 97 -12.40 -25.61 -8.01
N GLY A 98 -12.80 -26.16 -9.16
CA GLY A 98 -12.50 -25.61 -10.47
C GLY A 98 -11.15 -26.12 -11.02
N GLN A 99 -10.55 -25.39 -11.95
CA GLN A 99 -9.35 -25.82 -12.67
C GLN A 99 -8.33 -24.68 -12.75
N LEU A 100 -7.13 -24.92 -12.22
CA LEU A 100 -6.00 -24.03 -12.43
C LEU A 100 -5.59 -24.04 -13.91
N PRO A 101 -5.28 -22.87 -14.52
CA PRO A 101 -4.69 -22.84 -15.85
C PRO A 101 -3.41 -23.66 -15.91
N ASP A 102 -3.21 -24.44 -16.98
CA ASP A 102 -2.11 -25.40 -17.12
C ASP A 102 -0.70 -24.79 -16.92
N TRP A 103 -0.56 -23.49 -17.17
CA TRP A 103 0.68 -22.73 -17.03
C TRP A 103 0.91 -22.15 -15.62
N LEU A 104 -0.12 -22.13 -14.76
CA LEU A 104 -0.07 -21.52 -13.43
C LEU A 104 0.60 -22.47 -12.43
N THR A 105 1.91 -22.65 -12.59
CA THR A 105 2.76 -23.41 -11.67
C THR A 105 3.83 -22.50 -11.10
N GLY A 106 3.85 -22.34 -9.77
CA GLY A 106 4.70 -21.34 -9.13
C GLY A 106 4.38 -21.09 -7.67
N GLU A 107 4.94 -20.01 -7.16
CA GLU A 107 4.83 -19.58 -5.77
C GLU A 107 4.17 -18.20 -5.74
N HIS A 108 3.14 -18.05 -4.91
CA HIS A 108 2.52 -16.77 -4.61
C HIS A 108 2.72 -16.45 -3.14
N TYR A 109 3.09 -15.21 -2.85
CA TYR A 109 3.38 -14.74 -1.52
C TYR A 109 2.48 -13.56 -1.19
N THR A 110 1.87 -13.59 0.01
CA THR A 110 1.21 -12.42 0.59
C THR A 110 1.88 -12.06 1.90
N ILE A 111 1.82 -10.78 2.24
CA ILE A 111 2.29 -10.26 3.52
C ILE A 111 1.22 -9.35 4.11
N GLY A 112 1.04 -9.41 5.43
CA GLY A 112 0.01 -8.62 6.10
C GLY A 112 -0.01 -8.79 7.61
N PRO A 113 -1.11 -8.38 8.26
CA PRO A 113 -1.24 -8.50 9.70
C PRO A 113 -1.22 -9.96 10.17
N GLY A 114 -0.36 -10.24 11.14
CA GLY A 114 -0.32 -11.50 11.89
C GLY A 114 -0.70 -11.31 13.34
N THR A 115 0.01 -10.43 14.04
CA THR A 115 -0.25 -10.10 15.45
C THR A 115 -0.60 -8.63 15.58
N VAL A 116 -1.82 -8.37 16.03
CA VAL A 116 -2.44 -7.05 16.18
C VAL A 116 -2.66 -6.67 17.66
N ASP A 117 -2.76 -7.67 18.54
CA ASP A 117 -2.74 -7.47 19.99
C ASP A 117 -1.74 -8.46 20.64
N VAL A 118 -0.79 -7.96 21.44
CA VAL A 118 0.14 -8.80 22.22
C VAL A 118 -0.35 -8.85 23.66
N LYS A 119 -0.76 -10.03 24.10
CA LYS A 119 -1.21 -10.28 25.48
C LYS A 119 0.00 -10.49 26.39
N PHE A 120 -0.01 -9.83 27.57
CA PHE A 120 1.00 -10.02 28.61
C PHE A 120 0.39 -9.91 30.00
N SER A 121 1.11 -10.40 31.02
CA SER A 121 0.69 -10.36 32.42
C SER A 121 1.48 -9.29 33.16
N ARG A 122 0.81 -8.40 33.89
CA ARG A 122 1.46 -7.40 34.75
C ARG A 122 0.89 -7.44 36.16
N LYS A 123 1.65 -6.96 37.14
CA LYS A 123 1.12 -6.74 38.50
C LYS A 123 0.40 -5.39 38.54
N ALA A 124 -0.83 -5.38 39.02
CA ALA A 124 -1.60 -4.16 39.27
C ALA A 124 -2.24 -4.25 40.66
N GLU A 125 -2.42 -3.09 41.30
CA GLU A 125 -3.17 -3.01 42.55
C GLU A 125 -4.66 -3.04 42.23
N VAL A 126 -5.35 -4.03 42.77
CA VAL A 126 -6.81 -4.20 42.71
C VAL A 126 -7.27 -4.40 44.14
N ASP A 127 -8.13 -3.51 44.63
CA ASP A 127 -8.65 -3.51 46.01
C ASP A 127 -7.55 -3.57 47.10
N GLY A 128 -6.45 -2.83 46.90
CA GLY A 128 -5.34 -2.77 47.87
C GLY A 128 -4.39 -3.97 47.86
N GLN A 129 -4.58 -4.92 46.93
CA GLN A 129 -3.70 -6.09 46.78
C GLN A 129 -3.05 -6.14 45.40
N LEU A 130 -1.78 -6.52 45.34
CA LEU A 130 -1.08 -6.77 44.08
C LEU A 130 -1.57 -8.08 43.45
N GLN A 131 -2.32 -7.96 42.37
CA GLN A 131 -2.83 -9.10 41.60
C GLN A 131 -2.19 -9.14 40.22
N SER A 132 -2.04 -10.35 39.66
CA SER A 132 -1.62 -10.51 38.27
C SER A 132 -2.82 -10.28 37.37
N VAL A 133 -2.74 -9.25 36.54
CA VAL A 133 -3.80 -8.88 35.59
C VAL A 133 -3.32 -9.08 34.16
N THR A 134 -4.25 -9.50 33.29
CA THR A 134 -4.00 -9.54 31.85
C THR A 134 -4.04 -8.12 31.29
N ALA A 135 -3.04 -7.77 30.50
CA ALA A 135 -2.96 -6.52 29.75
C ALA A 135 -2.62 -6.82 28.27
N PHE A 136 -2.78 -5.80 27.43
CA PHE A 136 -2.55 -5.88 26.00
C PHE A 136 -1.72 -4.70 25.52
N PHE A 137 -0.71 -4.98 24.69
CA PHE A 137 -0.14 -4.01 23.77
C PHE A 137 -0.94 -4.09 22.48
N ARG A 138 -1.45 -2.96 22.00
CA ARG A 138 -2.37 -2.91 20.85
C ARG A 138 -1.73 -2.11 19.73
N PHE A 139 -1.59 -2.74 18.57
CA PHE A 139 -1.24 -2.02 17.36
C PHE A 139 -2.48 -1.25 16.88
N ASN A 140 -2.40 0.08 16.87
CA ASN A 140 -3.57 0.95 16.69
C ASN A 140 -3.81 1.35 15.23
N HIS A 141 -2.93 0.98 14.31
CA HIS A 141 -3.09 1.17 12.88
C HIS A 141 -3.05 -0.16 12.14
N TRP A 142 -3.77 -0.29 11.03
CA TRP A 142 -3.70 -1.48 10.18
C TRP A 142 -2.27 -1.79 9.72
N PHE A 143 -1.47 -0.75 9.48
CA PHE A 143 -0.07 -0.87 9.03
C PHE A 143 0.96 -1.22 10.12
N ASP A 144 0.54 -1.33 11.39
CA ASP A 144 1.47 -1.47 12.54
C ASP A 144 1.64 -2.91 13.03
N SER A 145 0.76 -3.82 12.60
CA SER A 145 0.74 -5.21 13.05
C SER A 145 2.06 -5.93 12.78
N LEU A 146 2.39 -6.90 13.64
CA LEU A 146 3.52 -7.79 13.34
C LEU A 146 3.20 -8.65 12.12
N PRO A 147 4.14 -8.82 11.17
CA PRO A 147 3.81 -9.38 9.86
C PRO A 147 3.61 -10.89 9.90
N LEU A 148 2.61 -11.34 9.15
CA LEU A 148 2.40 -12.72 8.72
C LEU A 148 2.69 -12.81 7.22
N VAL A 149 3.59 -13.70 6.84
CA VAL A 149 3.82 -14.07 5.44
C VAL A 149 3.08 -15.36 5.16
N ASN A 150 2.32 -15.39 4.07
CA ASN A 150 1.71 -16.61 3.53
C ASN A 150 2.41 -16.97 2.22
N ARG A 151 2.63 -18.27 1.99
CA ARG A 151 3.11 -18.83 0.71
C ARG A 151 2.09 -19.84 0.22
N PHE A 152 1.72 -19.71 -1.04
CA PHE A 152 0.85 -20.62 -1.78
C PHE A 152 1.63 -21.20 -2.95
N ASP A 153 1.80 -22.52 -2.96
CA ASP A 153 2.46 -23.25 -4.05
C ASP A 153 1.40 -23.77 -5.00
N PHE A 154 1.33 -23.21 -6.20
CA PHE A 154 0.41 -23.60 -7.25
C PHE A 154 1.02 -24.72 -8.10
N ASN A 155 0.28 -25.80 -8.31
CA ASN A 155 0.64 -26.87 -9.22
C ASN A 155 -0.52 -27.19 -10.16
N ALA A 156 -0.51 -26.56 -11.33
CA ALA A 156 -1.57 -26.73 -12.32
C ALA A 156 -1.72 -28.17 -12.81
N LYS A 157 -0.60 -28.88 -13.02
CA LYS A 157 -0.61 -30.29 -13.49
C LYS A 157 -1.32 -31.24 -12.54
N ARG A 158 -1.26 -30.96 -11.23
CA ARG A 158 -1.95 -31.74 -10.19
C ARG A 158 -3.28 -31.12 -9.77
N ASN A 159 -3.58 -29.92 -10.26
CA ASN A 159 -4.68 -29.08 -9.79
C ASN A 159 -4.70 -28.95 -8.25
N THR A 160 -3.55 -28.65 -7.65
CA THR A 160 -3.39 -28.54 -6.19
C THR A 160 -2.75 -27.22 -5.80
N ILE A 161 -3.10 -26.73 -4.62
CA ILE A 161 -2.42 -25.59 -3.97
C ILE A 161 -1.96 -26.07 -2.58
N SER A 162 -0.70 -25.81 -2.20
CA SER A 162 -0.27 -25.99 -0.81
C SER A 162 -0.04 -24.64 -0.13
N HIS A 163 -0.50 -24.48 1.10
CA HIS A 163 -0.36 -23.27 1.91
C HIS A 163 0.56 -23.48 3.10
N ARG A 164 1.35 -22.46 3.40
CA ARG A 164 2.12 -22.33 4.64
C ARG A 164 2.22 -20.87 5.05
N GLN A 165 2.44 -20.62 6.34
CA GLN A 165 2.49 -19.27 6.88
C GLN A 165 3.54 -19.12 7.99
N ARG A 166 4.00 -17.88 8.22
CA ARG A 166 4.94 -17.58 9.31
C ARG A 166 4.87 -16.13 9.77
N LEU A 167 4.92 -15.93 11.10
CA LEU A 167 5.22 -14.64 11.70
C LEU A 167 6.71 -14.31 11.55
N THR A 168 7.03 -13.14 11.02
CA THR A 168 8.43 -12.76 10.73
C THR A 168 9.09 -11.89 11.79
N SER A 169 8.35 -11.53 12.85
CA SER A 169 8.84 -10.63 13.91
C SER A 169 8.57 -11.14 15.33
N TYR A 170 8.73 -12.45 15.57
CA TYR A 170 8.44 -13.08 16.87
C TYR A 170 9.27 -12.51 18.03
N ARG A 171 10.54 -12.12 17.79
CA ARG A 171 11.36 -11.48 18.84
C ARG A 171 10.87 -10.09 19.23
N MET A 172 10.27 -9.35 18.31
CA MET A 172 9.62 -8.10 18.64
C MET A 172 8.40 -8.34 19.53
N GLU A 173 7.61 -9.39 19.24
CA GLU A 173 6.50 -9.81 20.10
C GLU A 173 6.95 -10.18 21.52
N GLU A 174 8.03 -10.98 21.64
CA GLU A 174 8.61 -11.36 22.93
C GLU A 174 9.05 -10.12 23.72
N LYS A 175 9.75 -9.17 23.08
CA LYS A 175 10.14 -7.91 23.74
C LYS A 175 8.95 -7.11 24.22
N ILE A 176 7.89 -7.02 23.42
CA ILE A 176 6.65 -6.35 23.82
C ILE A 176 6.04 -7.04 25.05
N ARG A 177 6.05 -8.37 25.06
CA ARG A 177 5.52 -9.16 26.18
C ARG A 177 6.35 -8.97 27.45
N ASP A 178 7.68 -8.95 27.33
CA ASP A 178 8.61 -8.86 28.45
C ASP A 178 8.72 -7.43 29.02
N HIS A 179 8.59 -6.41 28.17
CA HIS A 179 8.77 -5.01 28.55
C HIS A 179 7.47 -4.21 28.59
N HIS A 180 6.33 -4.85 28.30
CA HIS A 180 5.00 -4.24 28.26
C HIS A 180 4.88 -3.05 27.27
N GLY A 181 5.77 -3.01 26.28
CA GLY A 181 5.91 -1.95 25.29
C GLY A 181 7.10 -2.20 24.37
N PHE A 182 7.33 -1.31 23.42
CA PHE A 182 8.43 -1.41 22.46
C PHE A 182 9.13 -0.06 22.35
N THR A 183 10.45 -0.03 22.17
CA THR A 183 11.19 1.22 21.93
C THR A 183 11.60 1.29 20.46
N PRO A 184 10.91 2.08 19.63
CA PRO A 184 11.31 2.33 18.24
C PRO A 184 12.74 2.86 18.16
N ARG A 185 13.58 2.22 17.33
CA ARG A 185 14.99 2.60 17.14
C ARG A 185 15.18 3.63 16.04
N HIS A 186 14.21 3.76 15.15
CA HIS A 186 14.25 4.66 14.00
C HIS A 186 12.87 5.33 13.78
N PRO A 187 12.82 6.42 13.01
CA PRO A 187 11.57 6.98 12.50
C PRO A 187 10.78 5.94 11.70
N ALA A 188 9.47 6.17 11.56
CA ALA A 188 8.59 5.34 10.73
C ALA A 188 8.50 3.84 11.12
N THR A 189 8.90 3.45 12.34
CA THR A 189 8.61 2.11 12.88
C THR A 189 7.11 1.84 12.98
N PHE A 190 6.33 2.84 13.43
CA PHE A 190 4.88 2.76 13.56
C PHE A 190 4.21 3.91 12.79
N PHE A 191 3.01 3.62 12.33
CA PHE A 191 2.09 4.49 11.63
C PHE A 191 1.18 5.25 12.60
N LYS A 192 0.58 4.59 13.61
CA LYS A 192 -0.25 5.24 14.66
C LYS A 192 -0.28 4.50 16.01
N THR A 193 0.75 3.73 16.36
CA THR A 193 0.80 2.99 17.65
C THR A 193 1.57 3.73 18.73
N ASP A 194 1.01 3.80 19.94
CA ASP A 194 1.76 4.23 21.13
C ASP A 194 2.70 3.10 21.57
N SER A 195 3.97 3.44 21.65
CA SER A 195 5.05 2.54 22.01
C SER A 195 5.00 2.08 23.48
N HIS A 196 4.23 2.77 24.34
CA HIS A 196 4.21 2.61 25.81
C HIS A 196 5.60 2.75 26.45
N GLN A 197 6.53 3.40 25.76
CA GLN A 197 7.90 3.63 26.22
C GLN A 197 8.22 5.12 26.16
N THR A 198 9.03 5.57 27.12
CA THR A 198 9.53 6.95 27.09
C THR A 198 10.63 7.07 26.05
N VAL A 199 10.74 8.24 25.41
CA VAL A 199 11.80 8.52 24.45
C VAL A 199 13.20 8.43 25.09
N LEU A 200 13.29 8.62 26.41
CA LEU A 200 14.54 8.46 27.19
C LEU A 200 15.09 7.03 27.16
N SER A 201 14.23 6.01 26.98
CA SER A 201 14.65 4.60 26.88
C SER A 201 15.64 4.34 25.73
N LYS A 202 15.67 5.21 24.71
CA LYS A 202 16.65 5.16 23.60
C LYS A 202 18.09 5.35 24.07
N PHE A 203 18.33 6.17 25.09
CA PHE A 203 19.67 6.43 25.62
C PHE A 203 20.17 5.34 26.57
N LEU A 204 19.25 4.50 27.08
CA LEU A 204 19.55 3.44 28.05
C LEU A 204 19.76 2.08 27.37
N THR A 205 19.38 1.94 26.10
CA THR A 205 19.47 0.67 25.37
C THR A 205 20.75 0.63 24.55
N PRO A 206 21.73 -0.23 24.86
CA PRO A 206 22.95 -0.33 24.07
C PRO A 206 22.62 -0.73 22.63
N SER A 207 23.30 -0.10 21.67
CA SER A 207 23.22 -0.44 20.25
C SER A 207 23.75 -1.86 20.03
N ARG A 208 22.83 -2.84 20.02
CA ARG A 208 23.11 -4.20 19.59
C ARG A 208 22.55 -4.37 18.19
N ALA A 209 23.30 -5.08 17.34
CA ALA A 209 22.85 -5.50 16.02
C ALA A 209 21.42 -6.05 16.10
N VAL A 210 20.54 -5.50 15.26
CA VAL A 210 19.15 -5.94 15.20
C VAL A 210 19.15 -7.34 14.63
N LYS A 211 18.37 -8.23 15.26
CA LYS A 211 18.23 -9.59 14.79
C LYS A 211 17.31 -9.65 13.55
N PRO A 212 17.39 -10.71 12.71
CA PRO A 212 16.58 -10.83 11.51
C PRO A 212 15.07 -10.62 11.70
N ASP A 213 14.55 -10.94 12.88
CA ASP A 213 13.15 -10.91 13.33
C ASP A 213 12.87 -9.74 14.31
N GLY A 214 13.77 -8.75 14.35
CA GLY A 214 13.73 -7.65 15.31
C GLY A 214 12.89 -6.46 14.88
N GLU A 215 12.51 -6.38 13.59
CA GLU A 215 11.71 -5.29 13.02
C GLU A 215 10.47 -5.82 12.29
N PRO A 216 9.36 -5.06 12.25
CA PRO A 216 8.15 -5.45 11.54
C PRO A 216 8.24 -5.03 10.07
N CYS A 217 8.72 -5.93 9.21
CA CYS A 217 8.76 -5.72 7.76
C CYS A 217 7.48 -6.25 7.09
N GLY A 218 6.37 -5.50 7.18
CA GLY A 218 5.03 -5.99 6.80
C GLY A 218 4.38 -5.34 5.58
N VAL A 219 5.07 -4.46 4.85
CA VAL A 219 4.44 -3.60 3.83
C VAL A 219 4.49 -4.21 2.43
N HIS A 220 5.60 -4.83 2.05
CA HIS A 220 5.76 -5.37 0.70
C HIS A 220 6.74 -6.55 0.72
N ILE A 221 6.34 -7.66 0.09
CA ILE A 221 7.18 -8.82 -0.14
C ILE A 221 7.56 -8.93 -1.61
N VAL A 222 8.83 -9.17 -1.92
CA VAL A 222 9.33 -9.38 -3.28
C VAL A 222 10.17 -10.65 -3.36
N THR A 223 10.11 -11.34 -4.50
CA THR A 223 10.83 -12.60 -4.71
C THR A 223 12.28 -12.40 -5.14
N GLU A 224 12.67 -11.18 -5.51
CA GLU A 224 14.04 -10.86 -5.89
C GLU A 224 14.29 -9.36 -5.81
N ILE A 225 15.56 -9.03 -5.56
CA ILE A 225 16.11 -7.70 -5.76
C ILE A 225 17.40 -7.90 -6.55
N PRO A 226 17.43 -7.52 -7.83
CA PRO A 226 18.63 -7.58 -8.67
C PRO A 226 19.92 -7.18 -7.93
N GLY A 227 20.95 -8.01 -8.05
CA GLY A 227 22.24 -7.82 -7.38
C GLY A 227 22.33 -8.37 -5.95
N LEU A 228 21.22 -8.77 -5.34
CA LEU A 228 21.20 -9.44 -4.04
C LEU A 228 20.97 -10.94 -4.20
N ARG A 229 21.70 -11.76 -3.44
CA ARG A 229 21.68 -13.23 -3.57
C ARG A 229 20.43 -13.92 -3.01
N GLY A 230 19.70 -13.27 -2.12
CA GLY A 230 18.51 -13.84 -1.48
C GLY A 230 17.32 -13.90 -2.42
N ARG A 231 16.32 -14.72 -2.05
CA ARG A 231 15.18 -15.07 -2.92
C ARG A 231 13.82 -14.61 -2.41
N LEU A 232 13.78 -13.96 -1.25
CA LEU A 232 12.54 -13.47 -0.67
C LEU A 232 12.86 -12.35 0.32
N TYR A 233 12.26 -11.18 0.10
CA TYR A 233 12.54 -9.98 0.87
C TYR A 233 11.27 -9.27 1.29
N CYS A 234 11.18 -8.93 2.57
CA CYS A 234 10.13 -8.10 3.15
C CYS A 234 10.66 -6.71 3.48
N ARG A 235 9.81 -5.69 3.31
CA ARG A 235 10.14 -4.27 3.54
C ARG A 235 9.12 -3.59 4.45
N ASN A 236 9.52 -2.46 5.02
CA ASN A 236 8.65 -1.52 5.73
C ASN A 236 8.93 -0.08 5.29
N TYR A 237 8.34 0.90 5.99
CA TYR A 237 8.60 2.32 5.77
C TYR A 237 9.97 2.79 6.28
N ALA A 238 10.68 1.95 7.05
CA ALA A 238 12.04 2.23 7.43
C ALA A 238 13.02 1.69 6.37
N ASN A 239 14.30 2.03 6.51
CA ASN A 239 15.34 1.60 5.57
C ASN A 239 15.70 0.09 5.70
N HIS A 240 14.75 -0.79 6.01
CA HIS A 240 15.01 -2.21 6.28
C HIS A 240 14.67 -3.12 5.11
N LEU A 241 15.52 -4.12 4.95
CA LEU A 241 15.34 -5.26 4.07
C LEU A 241 15.49 -6.55 4.90
N GLN A 242 14.37 -7.24 5.13
CA GLN A 242 14.32 -8.51 5.83
C GLN A 242 14.33 -9.66 4.81
N GLU A 243 15.43 -10.41 4.74
CA GLU A 243 15.54 -11.62 3.93
C GLU A 243 14.90 -12.80 4.65
N LEU A 244 14.08 -13.57 3.93
CA LEU A 244 13.45 -14.79 4.42
C LEU A 244 13.97 -16.03 3.66
N ASP A 245 14.00 -17.17 4.33
CA ASP A 245 14.13 -18.46 3.66
C ASP A 245 12.84 -18.70 2.85
N PRO A 246 12.91 -18.93 1.53
CA PRO A 246 11.70 -19.10 0.74
C PRO A 246 10.93 -20.37 1.13
N THR A 247 11.59 -21.40 1.66
CA THR A 247 11.02 -22.72 1.93
C THR A 247 10.17 -22.73 3.20
N ASP A 248 10.72 -22.20 4.30
CA ASP A 248 10.09 -22.24 5.62
C ASP A 248 9.76 -20.84 6.18
N LEU A 249 10.00 -19.79 5.39
CA LEU A 249 9.69 -18.38 5.66
C LEU A 249 10.43 -17.80 6.87
N LYS A 250 11.48 -18.47 7.39
CA LYS A 250 12.25 -17.94 8.52
C LYS A 250 13.03 -16.68 8.13
N PRO A 251 13.03 -15.63 8.98
CA PRO A 251 13.94 -14.52 8.82
C PRO A 251 15.41 -14.96 8.91
N ILE A 252 16.18 -14.72 7.85
CA ILE A 252 17.61 -15.07 7.73
C ILE A 252 18.47 -13.87 8.10
N LYS A 253 18.15 -12.72 7.50
CA LYS A 253 18.96 -11.50 7.61
C LYS A 253 18.07 -10.28 7.67
N LEU A 254 18.46 -9.30 8.46
CA LEU A 254 17.95 -7.94 8.38
C LEU A 254 19.13 -7.04 8.06
N GLN A 255 19.02 -6.25 7.01
CA GLN A 255 20.02 -5.28 6.60
C GLN A 255 19.35 -3.98 6.15
N THR A 256 20.10 -2.89 6.04
CA THR A 256 19.60 -1.65 5.45
C THR A 256 20.16 -1.40 4.05
N PHE A 257 19.55 -0.49 3.27
CA PHE A 257 20.17 -0.07 2.01
C PHE A 257 21.51 0.64 2.25
N GLU A 258 21.68 1.33 3.39
CA GLU A 258 22.94 1.97 3.77
C GLU A 258 24.08 0.95 4.01
N GLU A 259 23.75 -0.23 4.56
CA GLU A 259 24.71 -1.33 4.71
C GLU A 259 25.11 -1.97 3.38
N ILE A 260 24.29 -1.86 2.34
CA ILE A 260 24.64 -2.27 0.97
C ILE A 260 25.56 -1.22 0.33
N ASN A 261 25.24 0.05 0.50
CA ASN A 261 26.04 1.17 0.02
C ASN A 261 25.90 2.37 0.96
N PRO A 262 26.99 2.89 1.56
CA PRO A 262 26.93 4.03 2.48
C PRO A 262 26.32 5.30 1.86
N ALA A 263 26.26 5.42 0.53
CA ALA A 263 25.60 6.53 -0.14
C ALA A 263 24.05 6.46 -0.03
N PHE A 264 23.47 5.28 0.24
CA PHE A 264 22.03 5.07 0.43
C PHE A 264 21.62 5.33 1.89
N LYS A 265 22.19 6.38 2.47
CA LYS A 265 21.96 6.78 3.85
C LYS A 265 20.51 7.22 4.10
N GLY A 266 20.13 7.16 5.36
CA GLY A 266 18.88 7.70 5.88
C GLY A 266 18.03 6.65 6.59
N PRO A 267 17.23 7.04 7.60
CA PRO A 267 16.46 6.07 8.39
C PRO A 267 15.22 5.51 7.68
N ILE A 268 14.77 6.14 6.60
CA ILE A 268 13.51 5.84 5.92
C ILE A 268 13.84 5.49 4.46
N ALA A 269 13.11 4.52 3.90
CA ALA A 269 13.12 4.22 2.47
C ALA A 269 11.69 4.03 1.99
N CYS A 270 11.45 4.24 0.69
CA CYS A 270 10.16 3.91 0.10
C CYS A 270 9.94 2.37 0.18
N PRO A 271 8.80 1.89 0.72
CA PRO A 271 8.52 0.47 0.84
C PRO A 271 8.29 -0.22 -0.52
N GLU A 272 7.91 0.56 -1.54
CA GLU A 272 7.58 0.10 -2.90
C GLU A 272 8.68 0.42 -3.92
N GLY A 273 9.91 -0.02 -3.67
CA GLY A 273 10.93 -0.05 -4.73
C GLY A 273 10.50 -0.89 -5.93
N ARG A 274 10.88 -0.44 -7.13
CA ARG A 274 10.39 -0.95 -8.43
C ARG A 274 11.52 -1.65 -9.19
N VAL A 275 11.19 -2.68 -9.96
CA VAL A 275 12.12 -3.26 -10.94
C VAL A 275 11.77 -2.71 -12.32
N ASP A 276 12.76 -2.20 -13.03
CA ASP A 276 12.65 -1.88 -14.44
C ASP A 276 12.74 -3.16 -15.26
N SER A 277 11.66 -3.54 -15.95
CA SER A 277 11.62 -4.72 -16.80
C SER A 277 12.55 -4.63 -18.02
N THR A 278 12.93 -3.41 -18.44
CA THR A 278 13.78 -3.18 -19.61
C THR A 278 15.26 -3.33 -19.26
N THR A 279 15.68 -2.73 -18.14
CA THR A 279 17.10 -2.73 -17.73
C THR A 279 17.43 -3.82 -16.72
N GLY A 280 16.43 -4.43 -16.09
CA GLY A 280 16.62 -5.37 -14.98
C GLY A 280 17.12 -4.71 -13.69
N GLU A 281 17.09 -3.38 -13.62
CA GLU A 281 17.53 -2.63 -12.44
C GLU A 281 16.41 -2.53 -11.40
N TYR A 282 16.75 -2.76 -10.15
CA TYR A 282 15.90 -2.37 -9.03
C TYR A 282 16.19 -0.91 -8.66
N ILE A 283 15.14 -0.09 -8.61
CA ILE A 283 15.21 1.33 -8.27
C ILE A 283 14.43 1.57 -6.98
N ASN A 284 14.99 2.38 -6.08
CA ASN A 284 14.29 2.84 -4.89
C ASN A 284 14.83 4.19 -4.41
N VAL A 285 14.20 4.77 -3.38
CA VAL A 285 14.63 6.04 -2.78
C VAL A 285 14.81 5.90 -1.27
N THR A 286 15.95 6.37 -0.76
CA THR A 286 16.19 6.54 0.68
C THR A 286 16.03 8.01 1.07
N MET A 287 15.70 8.26 2.34
CA MET A 287 15.36 9.57 2.88
C MET A 287 16.21 9.84 4.12
N ASP A 288 17.18 10.74 3.97
CA ASP A 288 17.98 11.27 5.07
C ASP A 288 17.30 12.51 5.65
N VAL A 289 16.58 12.30 6.76
CA VAL A 289 15.67 13.29 7.35
C VAL A 289 16.45 14.35 8.14
N GLY A 290 16.59 15.53 7.55
CA GLY A 290 17.13 16.71 8.22
C GLY A 290 16.07 17.50 8.99
N TYR A 291 16.51 18.57 9.67
CA TYR A 291 15.61 19.42 10.46
C TYR A 291 14.68 20.27 9.56
N GLN A 292 15.22 20.84 8.48
CA GLN A 292 14.48 21.75 7.57
C GLN A 292 14.06 21.08 6.26
N SER A 293 14.78 20.04 5.82
CA SER A 293 14.52 19.33 4.57
C SER A 293 15.03 17.90 4.68
N THR A 294 14.54 17.04 3.78
CA THR A 294 15.01 15.67 3.61
C THR A 294 15.81 15.57 2.33
N GLN A 295 16.95 14.89 2.39
CA GLN A 295 17.69 14.47 1.21
C GLN A 295 17.12 13.14 0.73
N TYR A 296 16.49 13.17 -0.43
CA TYR A 296 16.01 12.01 -1.17
C TYR A 296 17.13 11.51 -2.07
N THR A 297 17.59 10.28 -1.86
CA THR A 297 18.64 9.65 -2.67
C THR A 297 18.02 8.52 -3.48
N PHE A 298 17.92 8.72 -4.79
CA PHE A 298 17.46 7.71 -5.73
C PHE A 298 18.62 6.77 -6.04
N MET A 299 18.38 5.48 -5.87
CA MET A 299 19.39 4.43 -6.03
C MET A 299 18.94 3.39 -7.05
N SER A 300 19.93 2.69 -7.63
CA SER A 300 19.71 1.47 -8.39
C SER A 300 20.61 0.33 -7.91
N LEU A 301 20.10 -0.90 -8.01
CA LEU A 301 20.81 -2.17 -7.84
C LEU A 301 20.62 -3.02 -9.10
N SER A 302 21.64 -3.77 -9.50
CA SER A 302 21.57 -4.70 -10.62
C SER A 302 22.54 -5.86 -10.43
N GLU A 303 22.41 -6.92 -11.23
CA GLU A 303 23.38 -8.03 -11.24
C GLU A 303 24.81 -7.56 -11.57
N GLU A 304 24.94 -6.57 -12.46
CA GLU A 304 26.23 -5.97 -12.83
C GLU A 304 26.81 -5.11 -11.70
N TYR A 305 25.96 -4.38 -10.99
CA TYR A 305 26.34 -3.48 -9.91
C TYR A 305 25.61 -3.84 -8.61
N PRO A 306 26.00 -4.94 -7.93
CA PRO A 306 25.32 -5.43 -6.72
C PRO A 306 25.50 -4.53 -5.49
N GLN A 307 26.50 -3.64 -5.50
CA GLN A 307 26.65 -2.57 -4.50
C GLN A 307 25.82 -1.32 -4.84
N GLY A 308 25.19 -1.33 -6.01
CA GLY A 308 24.34 -0.25 -6.49
C GLY A 308 25.06 1.04 -6.82
N ARG A 309 24.28 1.98 -7.35
CA ARG A 309 24.71 3.35 -7.69
C ARG A 309 23.65 4.35 -7.28
N VAL A 310 24.11 5.55 -6.91
CA VAL A 310 23.22 6.72 -6.79
C VAL A 310 22.87 7.19 -8.20
N ILE A 311 21.57 7.31 -8.48
CA ILE A 311 21.05 7.89 -9.72
C ILE A 311 21.01 9.41 -9.61
N ALA A 312 20.43 9.93 -8.51
CA ALA A 312 20.31 11.36 -8.28
C ALA A 312 20.03 11.62 -6.80
N THR A 313 20.28 12.85 -6.36
CA THR A 313 19.88 13.35 -5.04
C THR A 313 19.02 14.59 -5.17
N LEU A 314 18.01 14.73 -4.31
CA LEU A 314 17.11 15.87 -4.25
C LEU A 314 16.93 16.30 -2.79
N ASN A 315 17.09 17.59 -2.49
CA ASN A 315 16.66 18.14 -1.20
C ASN A 315 15.25 18.73 -1.36
N ALA A 316 14.29 18.23 -0.60
CA ALA A 316 12.91 18.71 -0.62
C ALA A 316 12.29 18.66 0.79
N PRO A 317 11.14 19.32 1.04
CA PRO A 317 10.44 19.23 2.31
C PRO A 317 10.14 17.78 2.70
N THR A 318 10.29 17.47 3.98
CA THR A 318 10.01 16.14 4.52
C THR A 318 8.51 15.86 4.44
N ALA A 319 8.13 14.92 3.57
CA ALA A 319 6.75 14.47 3.39
C ALA A 319 6.67 12.95 3.48
N PHE A 320 5.47 12.43 3.75
CA PHE A 320 5.21 11.00 3.72
C PHE A 320 5.31 10.46 2.28
N VAL A 321 6.17 9.46 2.05
CA VAL A 321 6.37 8.81 0.75
C VAL A 321 6.00 7.33 0.85
N ASN A 322 4.92 6.95 0.19
CA ASN A 322 4.49 5.55 0.08
C ASN A 322 5.04 4.87 -1.19
N THR A 323 5.03 5.59 -2.31
CA THR A 323 5.42 5.07 -3.63
C THR A 323 6.02 6.18 -4.49
N PHE A 324 6.62 5.80 -5.62
CA PHE A 324 7.11 6.70 -6.66
C PHE A 324 6.90 6.06 -8.04
N CYS A 325 7.09 6.83 -9.10
CA CYS A 325 6.88 6.35 -10.46
C CYS A 325 8.19 6.14 -11.21
N LEU A 326 8.19 5.14 -12.08
CA LEU A 326 9.25 4.91 -13.04
C LEU A 326 8.66 4.97 -14.45
N THR A 327 9.44 5.50 -15.37
CA THR A 327 9.26 5.43 -16.83
C THR A 327 10.61 5.04 -17.44
N PRO A 328 10.69 4.68 -18.73
CA PRO A 328 11.96 4.37 -19.38
C PRO A 328 13.04 5.44 -19.13
N ASN A 329 12.68 6.73 -19.18
CA ASN A 329 13.65 7.83 -19.09
C ASN A 329 13.65 8.57 -17.76
N TYR A 330 12.58 8.50 -16.97
CA TYR A 330 12.39 9.33 -15.79
C TYR A 330 11.96 8.55 -14.54
N ILE A 331 12.40 9.04 -13.39
CA ILE A 331 11.82 8.75 -12.08
C ILE A 331 10.97 9.97 -11.70
N ILE A 332 9.74 9.75 -11.22
CA ILE A 332 8.86 10.83 -10.77
C ILE A 332 8.52 10.61 -9.31
N LEU A 333 8.89 11.59 -8.47
CA LEU A 333 8.57 11.60 -7.05
C LEU A 333 7.43 12.60 -6.79
N PRO A 334 6.19 12.12 -6.61
CA PRO A 334 5.11 12.95 -6.07
C PRO A 334 5.33 13.16 -4.57
N LEU A 335 5.45 14.41 -4.15
CA LEU A 335 5.38 14.81 -2.75
C LEU A 335 4.02 15.44 -2.47
N PHE A 336 3.17 14.65 -1.82
CA PHE A 336 1.88 15.09 -1.31
C PHE A 336 2.07 16.00 -0.10
N PRO A 337 1.14 16.94 0.19
CA PRO A 337 1.27 17.88 1.30
C PRO A 337 0.96 17.24 2.67
N VAL A 338 1.36 15.97 2.87
CA VAL A 338 1.39 15.29 4.17
C VAL A 338 2.78 15.57 4.78
N ILE A 339 2.93 16.76 5.37
CA ILE A 339 4.23 17.33 5.77
C ILE A 339 4.61 16.87 7.17
N ALA A 340 5.89 16.52 7.36
CA ALA A 340 6.41 16.08 8.64
C ALA A 340 6.82 17.26 9.54
N ASN A 341 6.55 17.12 10.83
CA ASN A 341 7.29 17.78 11.89
C ASN A 341 8.59 16.98 12.12
N SER A 342 9.69 17.44 11.52
CA SER A 342 10.99 16.76 11.56
C SER A 342 11.49 16.47 12.98
N SER A 343 11.16 17.33 13.96
CA SER A 343 11.52 17.07 15.36
C SER A 343 10.79 15.82 15.88
N LYS A 344 9.46 15.79 15.82
CA LYS A 344 8.67 14.62 16.23
C LYS A 344 9.12 13.34 15.51
N LEU A 345 9.35 13.44 14.20
CA LEU A 345 9.80 12.30 13.38
C LEU A 345 11.17 11.79 13.82
N ASN A 346 12.16 12.67 14.03
CA ASN A 346 13.49 12.32 14.53
C ASN A 346 13.46 11.78 15.96
N TRP A 347 12.43 12.11 16.74
CA TRP A 347 12.15 11.50 18.04
C TRP A 347 11.35 10.19 17.95
N ASN A 348 11.23 9.59 16.76
CA ASN A 348 10.54 8.34 16.44
C ASN A 348 9.05 8.34 16.85
N ALA A 349 8.40 9.50 16.80
CA ALA A 349 6.94 9.54 16.82
C ALA A 349 6.39 8.75 15.61
N SER A 350 5.16 8.24 15.75
CA SER A 350 4.51 7.53 14.65
C SER A 350 4.33 8.44 13.42
N ILE A 351 4.13 7.86 12.23
CA ILE A 351 3.93 8.63 10.99
C ILE A 351 2.78 9.62 11.16
N LEU A 352 1.61 9.19 11.64
CA LEU A 352 0.44 10.06 11.80
C LEU A 352 0.53 11.04 12.97
N ASP A 353 1.40 10.82 13.96
CA ASP A 353 1.65 11.79 15.04
C ASP A 353 2.70 12.84 14.65
N SER A 354 3.53 12.52 13.65
CA SER A 354 4.58 13.40 13.12
C SER A 354 4.19 14.13 11.84
N HIS A 355 3.18 13.68 11.10
CA HIS A 355 2.77 14.30 9.83
C HIS A 355 1.37 14.94 9.90
N GLN A 356 1.16 15.96 9.10
CA GLN A 356 -0.14 16.63 8.95
C GLN A 356 -0.38 16.99 7.47
N PHE A 357 -1.61 16.78 7.00
CA PHE A 357 -2.04 17.25 5.69
C PHE A 357 -2.25 18.77 5.69
N ASP A 358 -1.55 19.48 4.82
CA ASP A 358 -1.62 20.93 4.67
C ASP A 358 -2.28 21.31 3.33
N LYS A 359 -3.60 21.61 3.39
CA LYS A 359 -4.39 22.02 2.22
C LYS A 359 -3.86 23.28 1.52
N SER A 360 -3.05 24.10 2.19
CA SER A 360 -2.49 25.33 1.60
C SER A 360 -1.28 25.07 0.69
N GLN A 361 -0.69 23.87 0.76
CA GLN A 361 0.46 23.50 -0.06
C GLN A 361 0.06 22.63 -1.25
N PRO A 362 0.66 22.85 -2.44
CA PRO A 362 0.38 22.02 -3.58
C PRO A 362 1.03 20.64 -3.45
N THR A 363 0.46 19.66 -4.14
CA THR A 363 1.19 18.43 -4.48
C THR A 363 2.30 18.80 -5.46
N ARG A 364 3.52 18.31 -5.23
CA ARG A 364 4.70 18.62 -6.06
C ARG A 364 5.22 17.38 -6.74
N PHE A 365 5.39 17.42 -8.05
CA PHE A 365 6.01 16.34 -8.82
C PHE A 365 7.43 16.72 -9.18
N TYR A 366 8.41 15.98 -8.68
CA TYR A 366 9.80 16.12 -9.07
C TYR A 366 10.10 15.11 -10.17
N VAL A 367 10.58 15.58 -11.32
CA VAL A 367 10.94 14.74 -12.47
C VAL A 367 12.45 14.62 -12.53
N ILE A 368 12.96 13.41 -12.33
CA ILE A 368 14.38 13.07 -12.32
C ILE A 368 14.69 12.33 -13.62
N SER A 369 15.62 12.86 -14.41
CA SER A 369 16.10 12.15 -15.60
C SER A 369 17.11 11.09 -15.21
N ARG A 370 16.86 9.84 -15.64
CA ARG A 370 17.78 8.71 -15.41
C ARG A 370 19.07 8.87 -16.20
N ALA A 371 18.97 9.36 -17.43
CA ALA A 371 20.12 9.59 -18.29
C ALA A 371 20.98 10.78 -17.82
N ARG A 372 20.35 11.89 -17.39
CA ARG A 372 21.08 13.07 -16.89
C ARG A 372 21.43 13.00 -15.41
N GLN A 373 20.90 12.01 -14.68
CA GLN A 373 21.18 11.79 -13.26
C GLN A 373 20.89 13.00 -12.35
N GLN A 374 19.83 13.75 -12.69
CA GLN A 374 19.45 14.95 -11.96
C GLN A 374 17.96 15.26 -12.14
N VAL A 375 17.43 16.11 -11.25
CA VAL A 375 16.11 16.71 -11.41
C VAL A 375 16.13 17.59 -12.67
N VAL A 376 15.17 17.39 -13.55
CA VAL A 376 15.07 18.13 -14.83
C VAL A 376 13.83 18.99 -14.91
N ALA A 377 12.79 18.73 -14.13
CA ALA A 377 11.59 19.55 -14.07
C ALA A 377 10.85 19.35 -12.75
N THR A 378 9.99 20.31 -12.42
CA THR A 378 9.06 20.22 -11.29
C THR A 378 7.70 20.75 -11.70
N TYR A 379 6.65 20.12 -11.22
CA TYR A 379 5.26 20.52 -11.46
C TYR A 379 4.50 20.62 -10.15
N GLN A 380 3.38 21.34 -10.18
CA GLN A 380 2.43 21.39 -9.06
C GLN A 380 1.04 20.91 -9.48
N ALA A 381 0.27 20.43 -8.53
CA ALA A 381 -1.17 20.20 -8.65
C ALA A 381 -1.87 20.57 -7.34
N ARG A 382 -3.20 20.47 -7.32
CA ARG A 382 -4.00 20.61 -6.09
C ARG A 382 -3.48 19.70 -4.98
N ALA A 383 -3.71 20.08 -3.73
CA ALA A 383 -3.43 19.24 -2.58
C ALA A 383 -4.21 17.92 -2.70
N CYS A 384 -3.52 16.78 -2.60
CA CYS A 384 -4.10 15.45 -2.67
C CYS A 384 -3.16 14.39 -2.07
N PHE A 385 -3.61 13.15 -1.95
CA PHE A 385 -2.79 11.99 -1.56
C PHE A 385 -3.06 10.83 -2.52
N ALA A 386 -2.05 10.04 -2.93
CA ALA A 386 -2.29 8.95 -3.90
C ALA A 386 -1.27 7.80 -3.94
N GLN A 387 -1.69 6.69 -4.58
CA GLN A 387 -0.83 5.60 -5.12
C GLN A 387 -0.75 5.68 -6.65
N VAL A 388 0.33 5.21 -7.31
CA VAL A 388 0.68 5.70 -8.68
C VAL A 388 1.34 4.69 -9.66
N ASN A 389 0.99 4.79 -10.96
CA ASN A 389 1.79 4.37 -12.13
C ASN A 389 2.06 5.55 -13.10
N ALA A 390 3.05 5.46 -14.01
CA ALA A 390 3.34 6.52 -14.99
C ALA A 390 3.85 6.00 -16.34
N PHE A 391 3.75 6.82 -17.40
CA PHE A 391 4.31 6.55 -18.72
C PHE A 391 4.52 7.83 -19.55
N GLU A 392 5.35 7.75 -20.58
CA GLU A 392 5.73 8.88 -21.44
C GLU A 392 4.86 8.93 -22.71
N VAL A 393 4.44 10.14 -23.12
CA VAL A 393 3.78 10.41 -24.41
C VAL A 393 4.30 11.72 -24.97
N GLY A 394 5.12 11.65 -26.03
CA GLY A 394 5.77 12.83 -26.61
C GLY A 394 6.66 13.54 -25.59
N ASP A 395 6.54 14.88 -25.48
CA ASP A 395 7.24 15.71 -24.47
C ASP A 395 6.44 15.81 -23.15
N SER A 396 5.67 14.78 -22.80
CA SER A 396 4.83 14.76 -21.60
C SER A 396 4.94 13.44 -20.84
N ILE A 397 4.73 13.50 -19.52
CA ILE A 397 4.63 12.32 -18.65
C ILE A 397 3.22 12.25 -18.09
N ASN A 398 2.56 11.10 -18.24
CA ASN A 398 1.24 10.83 -17.67
C ASN A 398 1.42 9.99 -16.39
N LEU A 399 0.79 10.42 -15.30
CA LEU A 399 0.75 9.70 -14.03
C LEU A 399 -0.69 9.32 -13.72
N ASP A 400 -0.97 8.03 -13.65
CA ASP A 400 -2.27 7.52 -13.20
C ASP A 400 -2.21 7.23 -11.71
N MET A 401 -3.07 7.93 -10.97
CA MET A 401 -3.07 7.99 -9.51
C MET A 401 -4.43 7.62 -8.93
N ILE A 402 -4.42 6.86 -7.84
CA ILE A 402 -5.59 6.67 -6.97
C ILE A 402 -5.63 7.82 -5.98
N VAL A 403 -6.46 8.82 -6.21
CA VAL A 403 -6.40 10.10 -5.51
C VAL A 403 -7.44 10.22 -4.42
N TYR A 404 -6.98 10.66 -3.25
CA TYR A 404 -7.78 11.17 -2.15
C TYR A 404 -7.68 12.68 -2.06
N GLN A 405 -8.75 13.33 -1.59
CA GLN A 405 -8.76 14.78 -1.38
C GLN A 405 -7.84 15.22 -0.23
N ASP A 406 -7.70 14.39 0.81
CA ASP A 406 -6.83 14.61 1.97
C ASP A 406 -6.42 13.30 2.65
N ASP A 407 -5.84 13.39 3.85
CA ASP A 407 -5.33 12.25 4.63
C ASP A 407 -6.40 11.50 5.45
N THR A 408 -7.69 11.78 5.24
CA THR A 408 -8.78 11.15 6.00
C THR A 408 -8.74 9.63 5.91
N ILE A 409 -8.42 9.06 4.74
CA ILE A 409 -8.28 7.60 4.60
C ILE A 409 -7.25 7.04 5.59
N LEU A 410 -6.08 7.66 5.72
CA LEU A 410 -5.04 7.22 6.64
C LEU A 410 -5.51 7.28 8.10
N ARG A 411 -6.41 8.22 8.43
CA ARG A 411 -6.98 8.35 9.78
C ARG A 411 -8.11 7.37 10.05
N GLN A 412 -8.79 6.87 9.02
CA GLN A 412 -9.86 5.87 9.14
C GLN A 412 -9.32 4.44 9.27
N LEU A 413 -8.12 4.14 8.74
CA LEU A 413 -7.50 2.81 8.80
C LEU A 413 -6.90 2.44 10.18
N THR A 414 -7.47 3.01 11.24
CA THR A 414 -7.09 2.69 12.63
C THR A 414 -7.85 1.46 13.12
N ARG A 415 -7.22 0.71 14.03
CA ARG A 415 -7.79 -0.51 14.60
C ARG A 415 -9.19 -0.30 15.22
N PRO A 416 -9.47 0.76 16.03
CA PRO A 416 -10.80 0.97 16.57
C PRO A 416 -11.86 1.08 15.48
N GLN A 417 -11.60 1.86 14.44
CA GLN A 417 -12.56 2.12 13.35
C GLN A 417 -12.81 0.89 12.47
N LEU A 418 -11.80 0.03 12.26
CA LEU A 418 -11.92 -1.19 11.44
C LEU A 418 -12.48 -2.39 12.21
N ARG A 419 -12.46 -2.36 13.56
CA ARG A 419 -12.97 -3.47 14.39
C ARG A 419 -14.31 -3.20 15.03
N GLN A 420 -14.57 -1.96 15.42
CA GLN A 420 -15.79 -1.58 16.12
C GLN A 420 -16.72 -0.92 15.12
N LEU A 421 -17.67 -1.71 14.59
CA LEU A 421 -18.66 -1.23 13.65
C LEU A 421 -19.38 0.01 14.20
N GLY A 422 -19.62 1.00 13.33
CA GLY A 422 -20.25 2.27 13.70
C GLY A 422 -19.33 3.28 14.39
N THR A 423 -18.04 2.99 14.57
CA THR A 423 -17.07 3.95 15.15
C THR A 423 -16.21 4.67 14.13
N MET A 424 -16.30 4.30 12.85
CA MET A 424 -15.57 4.95 11.76
C MET A 424 -15.99 6.42 11.68
N PHE A 425 -15.01 7.32 11.58
CA PHE A 425 -15.27 8.75 11.45
C PHE A 425 -14.33 9.40 10.42
N PRO A 426 -14.87 10.09 9.40
CA PRO A 426 -16.29 10.13 9.00
C PRO A 426 -16.91 8.73 8.79
N GLU A 427 -18.24 8.62 8.86
CA GLU A 427 -18.94 7.31 8.90
C GLU A 427 -18.68 6.46 7.65
N ARG A 428 -18.61 7.09 6.48
CA ARG A 428 -18.23 6.44 5.22
C ARG A 428 -16.73 6.45 5.03
N LEU A 429 -16.17 5.31 4.61
CA LEU A 429 -14.76 5.23 4.22
C LEU A 429 -14.47 6.24 3.10
N ALA A 430 -13.37 6.98 3.24
CA ALA A 430 -12.98 7.99 2.27
C ALA A 430 -12.88 7.38 0.87
N SER A 431 -13.54 8.03 -0.08
CA SER A 431 -13.57 7.57 -1.47
C SER A 431 -12.32 8.05 -2.21
N SER A 432 -11.73 7.16 -3.00
CA SER A 432 -10.69 7.49 -3.95
C SER A 432 -11.27 7.71 -5.35
N GLN A 433 -10.51 8.38 -6.22
CA GLN A 433 -10.80 8.48 -7.65
C GLN A 433 -9.53 8.20 -8.45
N VAL A 434 -9.63 7.42 -9.52
CA VAL A 434 -8.50 7.22 -10.43
C VAL A 434 -8.39 8.45 -11.33
N CYS A 435 -7.30 9.21 -11.22
CA CYS A 435 -7.03 10.42 -12.00
C CYS A 435 -5.70 10.31 -12.76
N ARG A 436 -5.64 10.90 -13.95
CA ARG A 436 -4.42 11.08 -14.74
C ARG A 436 -3.90 12.50 -14.59
N PHE A 437 -2.65 12.64 -14.17
CA PHE A 437 -1.93 13.91 -14.13
C PHE A 437 -0.94 13.95 -15.29
N THR A 438 -1.13 14.90 -16.19
CA THR A 438 -0.24 15.10 -17.34
C THR A 438 0.76 16.21 -17.02
N LEU A 439 2.02 15.84 -16.91
CA LEU A 439 3.16 16.75 -16.82
C LEU A 439 3.59 17.13 -18.24
N GLY A 440 2.90 18.12 -18.81
CA GLY A 440 3.09 18.53 -20.19
C GLY A 440 4.29 19.45 -20.42
N ASN A 441 4.76 19.54 -21.67
CA ASN A 441 5.82 20.45 -22.13
C ASN A 441 7.10 20.35 -21.27
N LEU A 442 7.60 19.12 -21.07
CA LEU A 442 8.72 18.83 -20.18
C LEU A 442 9.98 19.64 -20.52
N THR A 443 10.24 19.89 -21.80
CA THR A 443 11.38 20.71 -22.23
C THR A 443 11.26 22.17 -21.74
N ALA A 444 10.06 22.75 -21.82
CA ALA A 444 9.80 24.10 -21.34
C ALA A 444 9.81 24.18 -19.81
N ALA A 445 9.19 23.20 -19.14
CA ALA A 445 9.20 23.09 -17.68
C ALA A 445 10.64 22.96 -17.15
N GLY A 446 11.51 22.23 -17.85
CA GLY A 446 12.92 22.13 -17.47
C GLY A 446 13.69 23.43 -17.63
N SER A 447 13.37 24.24 -18.63
CA SER A 447 13.93 25.59 -18.77
C SER A 447 13.53 26.49 -17.59
N GLN A 448 12.27 26.41 -17.13
CA GLN A 448 11.82 27.14 -15.95
C GLN A 448 12.49 26.64 -14.67
N TYR A 449 12.64 25.32 -14.52
CA TYR A 449 13.32 24.71 -13.39
C TYR A 449 14.79 25.18 -13.25
N LEU A 450 15.51 25.32 -14.36
CA LEU A 450 16.87 25.86 -14.35
C LEU A 450 16.95 27.32 -13.88
N ILE A 451 15.91 28.12 -14.12
CA ILE A 451 15.86 29.54 -13.75
C ILE A 451 15.44 29.72 -12.28
N TYR A 452 14.43 28.97 -11.83
CA TYR A 452 13.75 29.22 -10.55
C TYR A 452 13.87 28.10 -9.52
N GLY A 453 14.14 26.86 -9.95
CA GLY A 453 14.02 25.66 -9.13
C GLY A 453 15.33 25.11 -8.55
N GLN A 454 16.48 25.68 -8.93
CA GLN A 454 17.77 25.26 -8.39
C GLN A 454 18.05 25.92 -7.03
N PRO A 455 18.56 25.19 -6.03
CA PRO A 455 19.10 25.80 -4.82
C PRO A 455 20.18 26.81 -5.22
N VAL A 456 20.13 28.03 -4.66
CA VAL A 456 21.09 29.12 -4.93
C VAL A 456 22.47 28.75 -4.35
N ALA A 457 23.16 27.79 -4.96
CA ALA A 457 24.46 27.30 -4.49
C ALA A 457 25.58 27.50 -5.52
N SER A 458 25.32 28.10 -6.69
CA SER A 458 26.35 28.29 -7.73
C SER A 458 26.60 29.73 -8.18
N LEU A 459 25.95 30.75 -7.59
CA LEU A 459 26.21 32.15 -7.91
C LEU A 459 26.93 32.85 -6.75
N SER A 460 28.26 32.91 -6.85
CA SER A 460 29.05 33.89 -6.11
C SER A 460 28.65 35.30 -6.57
N SER A 461 27.72 35.96 -5.90
CA SER A 461 27.71 37.43 -5.72
C SER A 461 26.39 37.91 -5.14
N ARG A 462 26.52 39.03 -4.41
CA ARG A 462 25.50 39.83 -3.72
C ARG A 462 24.39 40.41 -4.63
N LEU A 463 24.18 39.86 -5.83
CA LEU A 463 23.19 40.29 -6.82
C LEU A 463 21.88 39.48 -6.75
N SER A 464 21.90 38.25 -6.24
CA SER A 464 20.70 37.41 -6.10
C SER A 464 19.70 37.95 -5.07
N SER A 465 20.18 38.57 -3.98
CA SER A 465 19.30 39.18 -2.96
C SER A 465 18.56 40.44 -3.42
N LEU A 466 18.99 41.07 -4.53
CA LEU A 466 18.33 42.23 -5.13
C LEU A 466 17.28 41.84 -6.19
N LEU A 467 17.39 40.65 -6.79
CA LEU A 467 16.45 40.14 -7.80
C LEU A 467 15.32 39.28 -7.21
N LEU A 468 15.51 38.68 -6.03
CA LEU A 468 14.54 37.80 -5.37
C LEU A 468 13.48 38.52 -4.49
N LYS A 469 13.36 39.85 -4.58
CA LYS A 469 12.19 40.58 -4.05
C LYS A 469 11.05 40.56 -5.06
N SER A 470 10.60 39.36 -5.45
CA SER A 470 9.35 39.19 -6.20
C SER A 470 8.39 38.35 -5.37
N THR A 471 7.26 38.98 -5.07
CA THR A 471 6.18 38.63 -4.14
C THR A 471 5.25 37.54 -4.67
N LYS A 472 5.82 36.43 -5.16
CA LYS A 472 5.04 35.25 -5.54
C LYS A 472 5.23 34.16 -4.49
N SER A 473 4.15 33.45 -4.13
CA SER A 473 4.26 32.23 -3.33
C SER A 473 5.33 31.33 -3.94
N SER A 474 6.16 30.67 -3.12
CA SER A 474 7.39 29.96 -3.52
C SER A 474 7.21 28.84 -4.57
N TRP A 475 5.97 28.55 -4.95
CA TRP A 475 5.57 27.45 -5.84
C TRP A 475 4.94 27.95 -7.16
N GLU A 476 4.59 29.24 -7.28
CA GLU A 476 3.87 29.80 -8.44
C GLU A 476 4.63 29.70 -9.77
N TRP A 477 5.95 29.56 -9.72
CA TRP A 477 6.77 29.38 -10.91
C TRP A 477 6.67 27.97 -11.49
N MET A 478 6.18 26.98 -10.74
CA MET A 478 6.03 25.61 -11.20
C MET A 478 4.83 25.50 -12.15
N PRO A 479 4.99 24.88 -13.34
CA PRO A 479 3.86 24.53 -14.19
C PRO A 479 2.83 23.68 -13.45
N VAL A 480 1.56 23.92 -13.76
CA VAL A 480 0.45 23.13 -13.22
C VAL A 480 0.29 21.85 -14.05
N ALA A 481 0.28 20.69 -13.40
CA ALA A 481 -0.05 19.42 -14.01
C ALA A 481 -1.54 19.39 -14.38
N HIS A 482 -1.85 18.97 -15.60
CA HIS A 482 -3.24 18.85 -16.03
C HIS A 482 -3.85 17.57 -15.44
N GLU A 483 -4.88 17.73 -14.61
CA GLU A 483 -5.60 16.63 -13.98
C GLU A 483 -6.83 16.23 -14.80
N GLU A 484 -7.05 14.93 -14.95
CA GLU A 484 -8.21 14.37 -15.61
C GLU A 484 -8.70 13.12 -14.86
N ALA A 485 -9.95 13.12 -14.41
CA ALA A 485 -10.57 11.92 -13.86
C ALA A 485 -10.66 10.82 -14.94
N ARG A 486 -10.17 9.62 -14.60
CA ARG A 486 -10.19 8.45 -15.50
C ARG A 486 -11.33 7.51 -15.19
N VAL A 487 -11.58 7.19 -13.92
CA VAL A 487 -12.61 6.20 -13.54
C VAL A 487 -13.30 6.68 -12.25
N PRO A 488 -14.64 6.76 -12.20
CA PRO A 488 -15.37 7.36 -11.08
C PRO A 488 -15.40 6.60 -9.72
N PRO A 489 -15.37 5.25 -9.61
CA PRO A 489 -15.43 4.57 -8.32
C PRO A 489 -14.10 4.62 -7.55
N SER A 490 -14.18 4.31 -6.26
CA SER A 490 -13.01 4.04 -5.42
C SER A 490 -12.36 2.72 -5.80
N LEU A 491 -11.09 2.78 -6.16
CA LEU A 491 -10.20 1.65 -6.37
C LEU A 491 -9.03 1.79 -5.39
N GLU A 492 -8.59 0.70 -4.79
CA GLU A 492 -7.40 0.62 -3.94
C GLU A 492 -6.57 -0.62 -4.27
N LEU A 493 -5.33 -0.67 -3.79
CA LEU A 493 -4.39 -1.77 -4.03
C LEU A 493 -4.29 -2.14 -5.53
N PRO A 494 -3.85 -1.19 -6.38
CA PRO A 494 -3.86 -1.37 -7.81
C PRO A 494 -2.92 -2.49 -8.24
N SER A 495 -3.32 -3.19 -9.30
CA SER A 495 -2.49 -4.11 -10.06
C SER A 495 -2.69 -3.85 -11.55
N ILE A 496 -1.61 -3.98 -12.31
CA ILE A 496 -1.59 -3.85 -13.77
C ILE A 496 -0.74 -5.00 -14.32
N HIS A 497 -0.75 -5.19 -15.64
CA HIS A 497 0.20 -6.09 -16.26
C HIS A 497 1.66 -5.66 -15.92
N PRO A 498 2.50 -6.51 -15.30
CA PRO A 498 3.80 -6.09 -14.77
C PRO A 498 4.75 -5.51 -15.84
N LEU A 499 4.74 -6.07 -17.06
CA LEU A 499 5.51 -5.54 -18.20
C LEU A 499 5.02 -4.18 -18.72
N ARG A 500 3.86 -3.69 -18.26
CA ARG A 500 3.33 -2.36 -18.60
C ARG A 500 3.67 -1.30 -17.55
N SER A 501 4.33 -1.67 -16.45
CA SER A 501 4.89 -0.70 -15.51
C SER A 501 5.83 0.26 -16.24
N GLY A 502 5.61 1.57 -16.10
CA GLY A 502 6.38 2.59 -16.81
C GLY A 502 5.98 2.83 -18.28
N SER A 503 5.04 2.06 -18.81
CA SER A 503 4.59 2.13 -20.21
C SER A 503 3.10 2.42 -20.31
N SER A 504 2.65 2.83 -21.49
CA SER A 504 1.21 2.99 -21.75
C SER A 504 0.50 1.64 -21.59
N TYR A 505 -0.69 1.68 -21.01
CA TYR A 505 -1.47 0.51 -20.61
C TYR A 505 -2.96 0.86 -20.61
N SER A 506 -3.79 -0.16 -20.75
CA SER A 506 -5.24 -0.03 -20.93
C SER A 506 -6.03 -0.55 -19.74
N PHE A 507 -5.49 -1.46 -18.91
CA PHE A 507 -6.25 -2.10 -17.83
C PHE A 507 -5.63 -1.92 -16.45
N MET A 508 -6.48 -1.64 -15.47
CA MET A 508 -6.12 -1.63 -14.05
C MET A 508 -7.10 -2.47 -13.24
N TYR A 509 -6.57 -3.22 -12.29
CA TYR A 509 -7.31 -4.04 -11.34
C TYR A 509 -7.10 -3.48 -9.94
N GLY A 510 -8.06 -3.68 -9.04
CA GLY A 510 -7.89 -3.33 -7.64
C GLY A 510 -9.08 -3.75 -6.79
N VAL A 511 -8.99 -3.53 -5.49
CA VAL A 511 -10.14 -3.71 -4.60
C VAL A 511 -11.05 -2.48 -4.69
N GLY A 512 -12.35 -2.72 -4.62
CA GLY A 512 -13.38 -1.71 -4.83
C GLY A 512 -14.62 -1.99 -3.98
N PHE A 513 -15.66 -1.18 -4.19
CA PHE A 513 -16.97 -1.43 -3.59
C PHE A 513 -17.92 -2.08 -4.59
N SER A 514 -18.65 -3.08 -4.12
CA SER A 514 -19.86 -3.57 -4.77
C SER A 514 -20.94 -2.49 -4.79
N ALA A 515 -21.93 -2.65 -5.67
CA ALA A 515 -23.10 -1.76 -5.70
C ALA A 515 -23.83 -1.70 -4.34
N ASN A 516 -23.80 -2.80 -3.59
CA ASN A 516 -24.46 -2.93 -2.30
C ASN A 516 -23.74 -2.16 -1.19
N SER A 517 -22.41 -2.05 -1.26
CA SER A 517 -21.59 -1.47 -0.18
C SER A 517 -21.12 -0.04 -0.45
N ALA A 518 -21.10 0.42 -1.71
CA ALA A 518 -20.51 1.70 -2.11
C ALA A 518 -21.06 2.94 -1.36
N LEU A 519 -22.29 2.86 -0.85
CA LEU A 519 -22.97 3.95 -0.14
C LEU A 519 -23.19 3.67 1.36
N LEU A 520 -22.75 2.51 1.86
CA LEU A 520 -22.96 2.09 3.24
C LEU A 520 -21.86 2.57 4.18
N ASP A 521 -22.28 3.08 5.33
CA ASP A 521 -21.38 3.53 6.38
C ASP A 521 -20.63 2.37 7.03
N GLY A 522 -19.40 2.63 7.45
CA GLY A 522 -18.54 1.69 8.14
C GLY A 522 -18.15 0.46 7.32
N THR A 523 -18.44 0.41 6.02
CA THR A 523 -18.00 -0.68 5.14
C THR A 523 -16.61 -0.43 4.57
N ILE A 524 -15.95 -1.51 4.14
CA ILE A 524 -14.68 -1.46 3.42
C ILE A 524 -14.84 -2.17 2.07
N TRP A 525 -13.81 -2.10 1.23
CA TRP A 525 -13.77 -2.75 -0.08
C TRP A 525 -14.12 -4.25 0.01
N ASP A 526 -15.11 -4.66 -0.77
CA ASP A 526 -15.71 -6.00 -0.77
C ASP A 526 -15.76 -6.62 -2.18
N SER A 527 -15.11 -6.00 -3.17
CA SER A 527 -15.11 -6.44 -4.56
C SER A 527 -13.74 -6.29 -5.22
N ILE A 528 -13.55 -7.00 -6.33
CA ILE A 528 -12.42 -6.79 -7.25
C ILE A 528 -12.96 -6.11 -8.50
N ILE A 529 -12.37 -4.99 -8.88
CA ILE A 529 -12.79 -4.17 -10.03
C ILE A 529 -11.72 -4.24 -11.12
N LYS A 530 -12.16 -4.40 -12.36
CA LYS A 530 -11.36 -4.19 -13.58
C LYS A 530 -11.81 -2.90 -14.25
N THR A 531 -10.88 -2.00 -14.52
CA THR A 531 -11.13 -0.75 -15.25
C THR A 531 -10.40 -0.75 -16.57
N ASN A 532 -11.02 -0.12 -17.58
CA ASN A 532 -10.37 0.23 -18.83
C ASN A 532 -10.03 1.73 -18.79
N MET A 533 -8.73 1.99 -18.74
CA MET A 533 -8.14 3.30 -18.62
C MET A 533 -8.33 4.14 -19.87
N GLU A 534 -8.55 3.55 -21.05
CA GLU A 534 -8.80 4.28 -22.31
C GLU A 534 -10.26 4.70 -22.43
N THR A 535 -11.19 3.76 -22.24
CA THR A 535 -12.64 4.01 -22.30
C THR A 535 -13.20 4.66 -21.05
N ARG A 536 -12.38 4.81 -19.99
CA ARG A 536 -12.72 5.50 -18.73
C ARG A 536 -13.86 4.82 -17.97
N SER A 537 -13.92 3.50 -18.02
CA SER A 537 -15.03 2.73 -17.50
C SER A 537 -14.57 1.56 -16.64
N ILE A 538 -15.44 1.17 -15.70
CA ILE A 538 -15.38 -0.18 -15.12
C ILE A 538 -15.85 -1.14 -16.20
N VAL A 539 -15.08 -2.21 -16.45
CA VAL A 539 -15.40 -3.22 -17.46
C VAL A 539 -15.64 -4.61 -16.85
N GLY A 540 -15.49 -4.74 -15.53
CA GLY A 540 -15.88 -5.94 -14.80
C GLY A 540 -15.78 -5.75 -13.30
N THR A 541 -16.62 -6.48 -12.56
CA THR A 541 -16.58 -6.56 -11.10
C THR A 541 -16.79 -8.00 -10.66
N TRP A 542 -15.91 -8.51 -9.79
CA TRP A 542 -16.16 -9.72 -9.02
C TRP A 542 -16.61 -9.35 -7.61
N TYR A 543 -17.68 -10.00 -7.12
CA TYR A 543 -18.26 -9.78 -5.81
C TYR A 543 -18.90 -11.07 -5.30
N GLN A 544 -18.77 -11.32 -4.00
CA GLN A 544 -19.53 -12.34 -3.28
C GLN A 544 -19.97 -11.75 -1.93
N ALA A 545 -21.24 -11.96 -1.56
CA ALA A 545 -21.78 -11.44 -0.31
C ALA A 545 -20.98 -11.94 0.91
N GLY A 546 -20.67 -11.02 1.84
CA GLY A 546 -19.86 -11.32 3.03
C GLY A 546 -18.39 -11.62 2.73
N CYS A 547 -17.91 -11.41 1.52
CA CYS A 547 -16.52 -11.66 1.16
C CYS A 547 -15.72 -10.37 1.01
N TYR A 548 -14.46 -10.40 1.46
CA TYR A 548 -13.55 -9.25 1.42
C TYR A 548 -12.21 -9.66 0.79
N PRO A 549 -11.92 -9.26 -0.45
CA PRO A 549 -10.72 -9.66 -1.17
C PRO A 549 -9.48 -8.85 -0.72
N SER A 550 -8.31 -9.48 -0.75
CA SER A 550 -7.02 -8.79 -0.74
C SER A 550 -6.68 -8.23 -2.13
N GLN A 551 -5.52 -7.56 -2.26
CA GLN A 551 -4.97 -7.13 -3.55
C GLN A 551 -5.11 -8.24 -4.62
N PRO A 552 -5.75 -7.95 -5.77
CA PRO A 552 -5.81 -8.88 -6.90
C PRO A 552 -4.50 -8.81 -7.70
N VAL A 553 -3.56 -9.71 -7.43
CA VAL A 553 -2.25 -9.70 -8.10
C VAL A 553 -2.40 -10.29 -9.51
N PHE A 554 -2.13 -9.47 -10.54
CA PHE A 554 -2.12 -9.92 -11.92
C PHE A 554 -0.89 -10.79 -12.22
N VAL A 555 -1.15 -11.97 -12.79
CA VAL A 555 -0.14 -12.92 -13.24
C VAL A 555 -0.35 -13.14 -14.73
N PRO A 556 0.55 -12.65 -15.61
CA PRO A 556 0.41 -12.83 -17.04
C PRO A 556 0.55 -14.30 -17.42
N ARG A 557 -0.19 -14.72 -18.45
CA ARG A 557 0.06 -15.97 -19.13
C ARG A 557 1.46 -15.93 -19.78
N PRO A 558 2.28 -16.99 -19.68
CA PRO A 558 3.47 -17.13 -20.53
C PRO A 558 3.02 -17.09 -21.99
N ASP A 559 3.51 -16.13 -22.76
CA ASP A 559 3.09 -15.85 -24.15
C ASP A 559 1.71 -15.16 -24.29
N ALA A 560 1.31 -14.40 -23.26
CA ALA A 560 0.12 -13.54 -23.30
C ALA A 560 0.03 -12.72 -24.59
N ILE A 561 -1.12 -12.78 -25.27
CA ILE A 561 -1.39 -12.02 -26.50
C ILE A 561 -1.98 -10.65 -26.17
N GLY A 562 -2.89 -10.61 -25.18
CA GLY A 562 -3.53 -9.40 -24.68
C GLY A 562 -2.86 -8.85 -23.43
N GLU A 563 -3.07 -7.57 -23.14
CA GLU A 563 -2.61 -6.96 -21.88
C GLU A 563 -3.31 -7.58 -20.66
N ASP A 564 -4.52 -8.07 -20.81
CA ASP A 564 -5.32 -8.72 -19.79
C ASP A 564 -5.35 -10.26 -19.91
N ASP A 565 -4.50 -10.85 -20.75
CA ASP A 565 -4.36 -12.32 -20.90
C ASP A 565 -3.53 -12.91 -19.76
N GLY A 566 -4.24 -13.39 -18.73
CA GLY A 566 -3.64 -13.89 -17.51
C GLY A 566 -4.71 -14.16 -16.45
N VAL A 567 -4.26 -14.26 -15.20
CA VAL A 567 -5.15 -14.44 -14.05
C VAL A 567 -4.92 -13.38 -12.99
N LEU A 568 -5.93 -13.17 -12.15
CA LEU A 568 -5.78 -12.47 -10.87
C LEU A 568 -5.77 -13.49 -9.74
N ILE A 569 -4.83 -13.35 -8.80
CA ILE A 569 -4.80 -14.12 -7.56
C ILE A 569 -5.14 -13.18 -6.41
N SER A 570 -6.15 -13.54 -5.60
CA SER A 570 -6.53 -12.81 -4.39
C SER A 570 -6.83 -13.78 -3.25
N ILE A 571 -6.52 -13.38 -2.01
CA ILE A 571 -6.92 -14.11 -0.81
C ILE A 571 -8.14 -13.41 -0.26
N VAL A 572 -9.25 -14.15 -0.17
CA VAL A 572 -10.55 -13.59 0.17
C VAL A 572 -10.96 -14.08 1.54
N LEU A 573 -11.31 -13.15 2.43
CA LEU A 573 -11.99 -13.47 3.69
C LEU A 573 -13.48 -13.75 3.40
N ASP A 574 -13.94 -14.96 3.72
CA ASP A 574 -15.36 -15.31 3.83
C ASP A 574 -15.79 -15.13 5.29
N SER A 575 -16.41 -14.00 5.59
CA SER A 575 -16.76 -13.65 6.97
C SER A 575 -17.86 -14.56 7.53
N ALA A 576 -18.77 -15.04 6.68
CA ALA A 576 -19.85 -15.95 7.07
C ALA A 576 -19.28 -17.31 7.50
N ARG A 577 -18.24 -17.80 6.83
CA ARG A 577 -17.55 -19.04 7.20
C ARG A 577 -16.44 -18.86 8.25
N ALA A 578 -16.10 -17.62 8.59
CA ALA A 578 -14.93 -17.29 9.42
C ALA A 578 -13.65 -18.00 8.92
N SER A 579 -13.45 -18.00 7.61
CA SER A 579 -12.30 -18.61 6.94
C SER A 579 -11.95 -17.77 5.71
N SER A 580 -10.74 -17.93 5.21
CA SER A 580 -10.30 -17.37 3.94
C SER A 580 -10.21 -18.45 2.86
N PHE A 581 -10.13 -18.03 1.61
CA PHE A 581 -9.86 -18.89 0.46
C PHE A 581 -8.97 -18.19 -0.56
N VAL A 582 -8.21 -19.00 -1.31
CA VAL A 582 -7.50 -18.53 -2.51
C VAL A 582 -8.50 -18.44 -3.64
N LEU A 583 -8.52 -17.32 -4.35
CA LEU A 583 -9.34 -17.08 -5.54
C LEU A 583 -8.44 -16.84 -6.74
N VAL A 584 -8.67 -17.60 -7.82
CA VAL A 584 -8.05 -17.41 -9.12
C VAL A 584 -9.13 -16.99 -10.11
N LEU A 585 -9.03 -15.77 -10.64
CA LEU A 585 -9.95 -15.22 -11.63
C LEU A 585 -9.28 -15.17 -13.01
N ASP A 586 -10.04 -15.44 -14.06
CA ASP A 586 -9.66 -15.02 -15.41
C ASP A 586 -9.60 -13.50 -15.48
N ALA A 587 -8.46 -12.91 -15.87
CA ALA A 587 -8.30 -11.46 -15.82
C ALA A 587 -9.10 -10.73 -16.92
N ILE A 588 -9.52 -11.43 -17.98
CA ILE A 588 -10.34 -10.85 -19.05
C ILE A 588 -11.77 -10.62 -18.55
N SER A 589 -12.40 -11.67 -18.03
CA SER A 589 -13.83 -11.75 -17.70
C SER A 589 -14.14 -11.59 -16.21
N LEU A 590 -13.13 -11.68 -15.33
CA LEU A 590 -13.27 -11.80 -13.88
C LEU A 590 -14.09 -13.01 -13.42
N GLN A 591 -14.22 -14.04 -14.27
CA GLN A 591 -14.87 -15.29 -13.88
C GLN A 591 -13.94 -16.15 -13.01
N PRO A 592 -14.45 -16.78 -11.94
CA PRO A 592 -13.68 -17.74 -11.15
C PRO A 592 -13.23 -18.93 -11.98
N LEU A 593 -11.92 -19.20 -11.98
CA LEU A 593 -11.33 -20.39 -12.59
C LEU A 593 -11.07 -21.47 -11.55
N ALA A 594 -10.56 -21.06 -10.38
CA ALA A 594 -10.26 -21.97 -9.28
C ALA A 594 -10.44 -21.27 -7.92
N ARG A 595 -10.82 -22.06 -6.92
CA ARG A 595 -10.93 -21.67 -5.52
C ARG A 595 -10.33 -22.75 -4.63
N ALA A 596 -9.67 -22.36 -3.53
CA ALA A 596 -9.21 -23.30 -2.52
C ALA A 596 -9.43 -22.74 -1.10
N ASP A 597 -10.27 -23.39 -0.30
CA ASP A 597 -10.59 -22.96 1.07
C ASP A 597 -9.42 -23.26 2.03
N LEU A 598 -9.09 -22.32 2.93
CA LEU A 598 -7.92 -22.44 3.83
C LEU A 598 -8.25 -23.09 5.19
N GLY A 599 -9.52 -23.07 5.58
CA GLY A 599 -9.97 -23.51 6.90
C GLY A 599 -9.42 -22.67 8.06
N LEU A 600 -8.92 -21.46 7.76
CA LEU A 600 -8.46 -20.47 8.73
C LEU A 600 -8.67 -19.07 8.16
N VAL A 601 -8.70 -18.06 9.03
CA VAL A 601 -8.72 -16.65 8.61
C VAL A 601 -7.30 -16.19 8.31
N VAL A 602 -7.08 -15.73 7.08
CA VAL A 602 -5.95 -14.84 6.75
C VAL A 602 -6.43 -13.41 7.00
N PRO A 603 -5.83 -12.66 7.93
CA PRO A 603 -6.24 -11.29 8.18
C PRO A 603 -6.15 -10.41 6.94
N LEU A 604 -7.06 -9.45 6.83
CA LEU A 604 -7.09 -8.52 5.71
C LEU A 604 -5.80 -7.70 5.70
N SER A 605 -5.26 -7.46 4.50
CA SER A 605 -3.95 -6.83 4.34
C SER A 605 -3.96 -5.72 3.29
N PHE A 606 -3.17 -4.67 3.57
CA PHE A 606 -2.71 -3.67 2.60
C PHE A 606 -1.30 -3.97 2.08
N GLY A 607 -0.68 -5.06 2.54
CA GLY A 607 0.64 -5.46 2.11
C GLY A 607 0.63 -5.92 0.64
N CYS A 608 1.63 -5.49 -0.12
CA CYS A 608 1.78 -5.87 -1.52
C CYS A 608 2.41 -7.27 -1.63
N GLY A 609 1.73 -8.17 -2.35
CA GLY A 609 2.17 -9.54 -2.61
C GLY A 609 3.10 -9.68 -3.81
N ALA A 610 3.66 -10.88 -4.00
CA ALA A 610 4.49 -11.19 -5.16
C ALA A 610 4.25 -12.62 -5.66
N THR A 611 4.41 -12.83 -6.97
CA THR A 611 4.28 -14.14 -7.62
C THR A 611 5.54 -14.46 -8.40
N ARG A 612 6.01 -15.71 -8.30
CA ARG A 612 7.08 -16.26 -9.13
C ARG A 612 6.58 -17.54 -9.80
N LEU A 613 6.49 -17.53 -11.12
CA LEU A 613 6.21 -18.72 -11.90
C LEU A 613 7.47 -19.58 -12.08
N VAL A 614 7.28 -20.90 -12.15
CA VAL A 614 8.34 -21.80 -12.61
C VAL A 614 8.54 -21.54 -14.10
N ARG A 615 9.74 -21.13 -14.50
CA ARG A 615 10.09 -21.02 -15.92
C ARG A 615 10.16 -22.43 -16.52
N HIS A 616 9.24 -22.76 -17.42
CA HIS A 616 9.38 -23.91 -18.30
C HIS A 616 10.40 -23.51 -19.38
N TYR A 617 11.63 -24.01 -19.26
CA TYR A 617 12.67 -23.88 -20.29
C TYR A 617 12.51 -24.93 -21.39
#